data_AF-A0A926UNC1-F1
#
_entry.id   AF-A0A926UNC1-F1
#
_cell.length_a   1.000
_cell.length_b   1.000
_cell.length_c   1.000
_cell.angle_alpha   90.00
_cell.angle_beta   90.00
_cell.angle_gamma   90.00
#
_symmetry.space_group_name_H-M   'P 1'
#
loop_
_entity.id
_entity.type
_entity.pdbx_description
1 polymer ?
#
loop_
_entity_poly.entity_id
_entity_poly.type
_entity_poly.pdbx_seq_one_letter_code
_entity_poly.pdbx_strand_id
1 'polypeptide(L)'
;MNLQKLQPRVALNKAFLKINPFRNDIENFKTHLQNLLDKINEAESEEFHKHLIYDFLKHTFYGTNHFINTKGKNDLVIHNGKDAKSNVGVILEFKKPNNKGEMLKE
;
A
#
# COMPACT_ATOMS: atom_id res chain seq x y z
N MET A 1 7.49 20.27 -3.68
CA MET A 1 8.27 19.05 -3.36
C MET A 1 8.84 18.54 -4.66
N ASN A 2 10.15 18.37 -4.78
CA ASN A 2 10.75 17.86 -6.02
C ASN A 2 10.70 16.32 -5.95
N LEU A 3 9.73 15.70 -6.62
CA LEU A 3 9.46 14.26 -6.53
C LEU A 3 10.36 13.50 -7.49
N GLN A 4 11.32 12.74 -6.98
CA GLN A 4 12.15 11.86 -7.81
C GLN A 4 11.37 10.58 -8.14
N LYS A 5 10.70 10.55 -9.29
CA LYS A 5 10.00 9.36 -9.79
C LYS A 5 11.03 8.32 -10.25
N LEU A 6 11.20 7.24 -9.49
CA LEU A 6 12.03 6.10 -9.87
C LEU A 6 11.17 5.05 -10.58
N GLN A 7 11.67 4.52 -11.69
CA GLN A 7 11.09 3.33 -12.30
C GLN A 7 11.28 2.13 -11.36
N PRO A 8 10.34 1.15 -11.30
CA PRO A 8 10.46 -0.01 -10.41
C PRO A 8 11.80 -0.76 -10.55
N ARG A 9 12.33 -0.86 -11.77
CA ARG A 9 13.62 -1.49 -12.07
C ARG A 9 14.83 -0.77 -11.45
N VAL A 10 14.68 0.53 -11.17
CA VAL A 10 15.71 1.37 -10.54
C VAL A 10 15.50 1.41 -9.03
N ALA A 11 14.25 1.41 -8.56
CA ALA A 11 13.90 1.52 -7.15
C ALA A 11 14.27 0.25 -6.34
N LEU A 12 14.24 -0.92 -6.96
CA LEU A 12 14.54 -2.19 -6.30
C LEU A 12 16.02 -2.58 -6.44
N ASN A 13 16.58 -3.15 -5.36
CA ASN A 13 17.89 -3.78 -5.43
C ASN A 13 17.86 -4.93 -6.47
N LYS A 14 18.83 -4.95 -7.39
CA LYS A 14 18.94 -5.98 -8.44
C LYS A 14 18.99 -7.41 -7.90
N ALA A 15 19.38 -7.62 -6.64
CA ALA A 15 19.33 -8.92 -5.98
C ALA A 15 17.92 -9.52 -5.95
N PHE A 16 16.86 -8.70 -5.87
CA PHE A 16 15.47 -9.19 -5.89
C PHE A 16 15.09 -9.87 -7.21
N LEU A 17 15.75 -9.54 -8.34
CA LEU A 17 15.53 -10.21 -9.62
C LEU A 17 15.99 -11.68 -9.62
N LYS A 18 16.84 -12.06 -8.65
CA LYS A 18 17.32 -13.45 -8.49
C LYS A 18 16.42 -14.28 -7.58
N ILE A 19 15.42 -13.66 -6.94
CA ILE A 19 14.49 -14.35 -6.05
C ILE A 19 13.30 -14.78 -6.89
N ASN A 20 13.11 -16.09 -7.01
CA ASN A 20 11.94 -16.62 -7.70
C ASN A 20 10.69 -16.38 -6.82
N PRO A 21 9.64 -15.73 -7.35
CA PRO A 21 8.40 -15.60 -6.62
C PRO A 21 7.76 -16.97 -6.43
N PHE A 22 7.22 -17.23 -5.24
CA PHE A 22 6.50 -18.47 -4.98
C PHE A 22 5.12 -18.43 -5.64
N ARG A 23 4.69 -19.56 -6.22
CA ARG A 23 3.41 -19.59 -6.94
C ARG A 23 2.23 -19.26 -6.04
N ASN A 24 2.25 -19.71 -4.79
CA ASN A 24 1.21 -19.39 -3.82
C ASN A 24 1.11 -17.89 -3.55
N ASP A 25 2.24 -17.19 -3.45
CA ASP A 25 2.24 -15.74 -3.22
C ASP A 25 1.64 -14.98 -4.41
N ILE A 26 1.93 -15.44 -5.64
CA ILE A 26 1.34 -14.88 -6.86
C ILE A 26 -0.18 -15.11 -6.88
N GLU A 27 -0.67 -16.30 -6.55
CA GLU A 27 -2.12 -16.56 -6.53
C GLU A 27 -2.83 -15.80 -5.41
N ASN A 28 -2.21 -15.68 -4.23
CA ASN A 28 -2.73 -14.84 -3.15
C ASN A 28 -2.79 -13.37 -3.58
N PHE A 29 -1.74 -12.86 -4.21
CA PHE A 29 -1.74 -11.50 -4.74
C PHE A 29 -2.85 -11.28 -5.76
N LYS A 30 -3.01 -12.19 -6.74
CA LYS A 30 -4.04 -12.09 -7.76
C LYS A 30 -5.45 -12.10 -7.16
N THR A 31 -5.71 -13.01 -6.22
CA THR A 31 -7.01 -13.10 -5.55
C THR A 31 -7.37 -11.81 -4.82
N HIS A 32 -6.44 -11.26 -4.03
CA HIS A 32 -6.69 -10.01 -3.31
C HIS A 32 -6.76 -8.79 -4.24
N LEU A 33 -5.99 -8.77 -5.32
CA LEU A 33 -6.05 -7.70 -6.30
C LEU A 33 -7.40 -7.69 -7.05
N GLN A 34 -7.90 -8.86 -7.45
CA GLN A 34 -9.23 -8.98 -8.05
C GLN A 34 -10.31 -8.46 -7.11
N ASN A 35 -10.30 -8.90 -5.85
CA ASN A 35 -11.24 -8.43 -4.83
C ASN A 35 -11.18 -6.90 -4.60
N LEU A 36 -9.96 -6.33 -4.60
CA LEU A 36 -9.79 -4.88 -4.54
C LEU A 36 -10.46 -4.20 -5.75
N LEU A 37 -10.14 -4.63 -6.96
CA LEU A 37 -10.66 -4.05 -8.20
C LEU A 37 -12.19 -4.15 -8.30
N ASP A 38 -12.77 -5.28 -7.89
CA ASP A 38 -14.22 -5.50 -7.89
C ASP A 38 -14.98 -4.57 -6.93
N LYS A 39 -14.30 -4.07 -5.89
CA LYS A 39 -14.89 -3.20 -4.86
C LYS A 39 -14.64 -1.71 -5.08
N ILE A 40 -13.74 -1.34 -5.99
CA ILE A 40 -13.45 0.08 -6.24
C ILE A 40 -14.69 0.76 -6.80
N ASN A 41 -15.04 1.89 -6.20
CA ASN A 41 -16.10 2.77 -6.65
C ASN A 41 -15.64 4.23 -6.48
N GLU A 42 -15.39 4.95 -7.57
CA GLU A 42 -14.86 6.32 -7.54
C GLU A 42 -15.81 7.34 -6.86
N ALA A 43 -17.11 7.03 -6.79
CA ALA A 43 -18.09 7.88 -6.13
C ALA A 43 -17.92 7.90 -4.60
N GLU A 44 -17.33 6.84 -4.04
CA GLU A 44 -17.20 6.64 -2.59
C GLU A 44 -16.25 7.63 -1.91
N SER A 45 -16.27 7.62 -0.58
CA SER A 45 -15.43 8.47 0.25
C SER A 45 -13.94 8.07 0.22
N GLU A 46 -13.06 9.01 0.58
CA GLU A 46 -11.64 8.73 0.77
C GLU A 46 -11.40 7.65 1.84
N GLU A 47 -12.18 7.68 2.92
CA GLU A 47 -12.13 6.67 3.99
C GLU A 47 -12.48 5.27 3.48
N PHE A 48 -13.45 5.17 2.58
CA PHE A 48 -13.81 3.91 1.92
C PHE A 48 -12.62 3.37 1.11
N HIS A 49 -11.99 4.19 0.28
CA HIS A 49 -10.81 3.78 -0.49
C HIS A 49 -9.62 3.44 0.42
N LYS A 50 -9.41 4.21 1.49
CA LYS A 50 -8.39 3.91 2.51
C LYS A 50 -8.59 2.52 3.10
N HIS A 51 -9.81 2.16 3.44
CA HIS A 51 -10.12 0.84 3.99
C HIS A 51 -9.86 -0.29 2.97
N LEU A 52 -10.22 -0.11 1.70
CA LEU A 52 -9.93 -1.11 0.66
C LEU A 52 -8.43 -1.36 0.51
N ILE A 53 -7.61 -0.31 0.52
CA ILE A 53 -6.15 -0.43 0.42
C ILE A 53 -5.56 -1.04 1.70
N TYR A 54 -6.07 -0.67 2.88
CA TYR A 54 -5.69 -1.30 4.15
C TYR A 54 -5.92 -2.81 4.10
N ASP A 55 -7.12 -3.24 3.71
CA ASP A 55 -7.48 -4.65 3.61
C ASP A 55 -6.61 -5.39 2.60
N PHE A 56 -6.39 -4.81 1.43
CA PHE A 56 -5.51 -5.40 0.42
C PHE A 56 -4.09 -5.60 0.96
N LEU A 57 -3.47 -4.57 1.53
CA LEU A 57 -2.09 -4.63 2.02
C LEU A 57 -1.95 -5.61 3.20
N LYS A 58 -2.93 -5.60 4.12
CA LYS A 58 -2.94 -6.48 5.29
C LYS A 58 -3.03 -7.95 4.89
N HIS A 59 -3.99 -8.31 4.05
CA HIS A 59 -4.23 -9.71 3.69
C HIS A 59 -3.23 -10.24 2.67
N THR A 60 -2.63 -9.37 1.85
CA THR A 60 -1.70 -9.81 0.80
C THR A 60 -0.26 -9.95 1.30
N PHE A 61 0.23 -9.03 2.14
CA PHE A 61 1.66 -8.93 2.43
C PHE A 61 2.00 -8.77 3.91
N TYR A 62 1.25 -7.94 4.62
CA TYR A 62 1.75 -7.34 5.86
C TYR A 62 1.14 -7.94 7.14
N GLY A 63 -0.01 -8.61 7.07
CA GLY A 63 -0.83 -8.97 8.23
C GLY A 63 -0.18 -9.89 9.27
N THR A 64 0.80 -10.72 8.89
CA THR A 64 1.44 -11.67 9.83
C THR A 64 2.51 -11.01 10.69
N ASN A 65 3.28 -10.08 10.14
CA ASN A 65 4.53 -9.60 10.73
C ASN A 65 4.61 -8.07 10.88
N HIS A 66 3.62 -7.34 10.38
CA HIS A 66 3.62 -5.88 10.38
C HIS A 66 2.32 -5.36 10.97
N PHE A 67 2.43 -4.23 11.66
CA PHE A 67 1.29 -3.51 12.20
C PHE A 67 0.92 -2.36 11.28
N ILE A 68 -0.33 -2.34 10.81
CA ILE A 68 -0.88 -1.26 10.00
C ILE A 68 -1.91 -0.51 10.84
N ASN A 69 -1.73 0.80 11.01
CA ASN A 69 -2.69 1.66 11.70
C ASN A 69 -2.45 3.14 11.36
N THR A 70 -3.34 4.02 11.81
CA THR A 70 -3.14 5.47 11.84
C THR A 70 -1.95 5.84 12.75
N LYS A 71 -1.27 6.95 12.47
CA LYS A 71 -0.24 7.49 13.38
C LYS A 71 -0.10 9.01 13.25
N GLY A 72 -0.51 9.71 14.31
CA GLY A 72 -0.46 11.16 14.36
C GLY A 72 -1.40 11.76 13.31
N LYS A 73 -0.85 12.58 12.41
CA LYS A 73 -1.59 13.20 11.30
C LYS A 73 -1.59 12.37 10.01
N ASN A 74 -0.87 11.24 9.98
CA ASN A 74 -0.82 10.39 8.78
C ASN A 74 -2.03 9.46 8.76
N ASP A 75 -2.61 9.30 7.57
CA ASP A 75 -3.78 8.45 7.38
C ASP A 75 -3.53 7.00 7.75
N LEU A 76 -2.44 6.40 7.25
CA LEU A 76 -1.97 5.08 7.66
C LEU A 76 -0.44 5.00 7.66
N VAL A 77 0.08 4.11 8.48
CA VAL A 77 1.48 3.70 8.49
C VAL A 77 1.58 2.18 8.54
N ILE A 78 2.67 1.65 7.98
CA ILE A 78 3.07 0.25 8.15
C ILE A 78 4.33 0.24 9.00
N HIS A 79 4.24 -0.41 10.16
CA HIS A 79 5.34 -0.63 11.07
C HIS A 79 6.16 -1.85 10.66
N ASN A 80 7.47 -1.82 10.87
CA ASN A 80 8.39 -2.92 10.53
C ASN A 80 8.25 -4.15 11.46
N GLY A 81 7.43 -4.06 12.50
CA GLY A 81 7.12 -5.15 13.41
C GLY A 81 5.63 -5.26 13.70
N LYS A 82 5.27 -6.24 14.54
CA LYS A 82 3.88 -6.63 14.83
C LYS A 82 3.10 -5.66 15.71
N ASP A 83 3.74 -4.60 16.19
CA ASP A 83 3.12 -3.59 17.04
C ASP A 83 3.60 -2.17 16.73
N ALA A 84 2.94 -1.20 17.36
CA ALA A 84 3.20 0.22 17.21
C ALA A 84 4.54 0.69 17.81
N LYS A 85 5.26 -0.17 18.55
CA LYS A 85 6.56 0.18 19.17
C LYS A 85 7.70 0.13 18.16
N SER A 86 7.55 -0.72 17.14
CA SER A 86 8.53 -0.81 16.06
C SER A 86 8.51 0.44 15.16
N ASN A 87 9.63 0.68 14.47
CA ASN A 87 9.75 1.84 13.58
C ASN A 87 8.77 1.76 12.41
N VAL A 88 8.35 2.93 11.92
CA VAL A 88 7.54 3.04 10.72
C VAL A 88 8.42 2.79 9.50
N GLY A 89 8.01 1.87 8.63
CA GLY A 89 8.67 1.57 7.36
C GLY A 89 7.99 2.23 6.16
N VAL A 90 6.67 2.39 6.21
CA VAL A 90 5.88 3.01 5.14
C VAL A 90 4.89 4.01 5.72
N ILE A 91 4.76 5.16 5.08
CA ILE A 91 3.73 6.17 5.35
C ILE A 91 2.80 6.20 4.13
N LEU A 92 1.50 6.20 4.38
CA LEU A 92 0.45 6.22 3.38
C LEU A 92 -0.43 7.44 3.62
N GLU A 93 -0.66 8.20 2.55
CA GLU A 93 -1.58 9.32 2.51
C GLU A 93 -2.61 9.02 1.41
N PHE A 94 -3.89 9.24 1.71
CA PHE A 94 -4.99 8.95 0.81
C PHE A 94 -5.61 10.24 0.31
N LYS A 95 -6.04 10.21 -0.95
CA LYS A 95 -6.78 11.28 -1.59
C LYS A 95 -7.89 10.69 -2.41
N LYS A 96 -9.09 11.26 -2.32
CA LYS A 96 -10.22 10.83 -3.16
C LYS A 96 -9.83 10.99 -4.65
N PRO A 97 -10.04 9.97 -5.51
CA PRO A 97 -9.65 10.00 -6.93
C PRO A 97 -10.13 11.25 -7.70
N ASN A 98 -11.34 11.72 -7.37
CA ASN A 98 -11.95 12.86 -8.05
C ASN A 98 -11.47 14.22 -7.52
N ASN A 99 -10.71 14.27 -6.42
CA ASN A 99 -10.16 15.49 -5.86
C ASN A 99 -8.78 15.81 -6.48
N LYS A 100 -8.80 16.23 -7.75
CA LYS A 100 -7.58 16.56 -8.50
C LYS A 100 -6.77 17.70 -7.87
N GLY A 101 -7.39 18.55 -7.04
CA GLY A 101 -6.74 19.68 -6.39
C GLY A 101 -5.70 19.26 -5.34
N GLU A 102 -5.95 18.14 -4.67
CA GLU A 102 -5.07 17.61 -3.61
C GLU A 102 -4.09 16.54 -4.11
N MET A 103 -4.26 16.07 -5.34
CA MET A 103 -3.34 15.12 -5.96
C MET A 103 -1.97 15.76 -6.21
N LEU A 104 -0.94 14.92 -6.14
CA LEU A 104 0.43 15.31 -6.50
C LEU A 104 0.45 15.79 -7.95
N LYS A 105 0.94 17.02 -8.15
CA LYS A 105 1.18 17.59 -9.48
C LYS A 105 2.58 17.19 -9.94
N GLU A 106 2.74 16.95 -11.24
CA GLU A 106 4.04 16.67 -11.85
C GLU A 106 4.96 17.89 -11.82
#